data_AF-E2AT22-F1
#
_entry.id   AF-E2AT22-F1
#
_cell.length_a   1.000
_cell.length_b   1.000
_cell.length_c   1.000
_cell.angle_alpha   90.00
_cell.angle_beta   90.00
_cell.angle_gamma   90.00
#
_symmetry.space_group_name_H-M   'P 1'
#
loop_
_entity.id
_entity.type
_entity.pdbx_description
1 polymer ?
#
loop_
_entity_poly.entity_id
_entity_poly.type
_entity_poly.pdbx_seq_one_letter_code
_entity_poly.pdbx_strand_id
1 'polypeptide(L)'
;SHNSNLTVKYYFDLIYHLLKQYRFAYKQIKFIHMPKEKKLLEKQITIIAQYLQPSVSYSIIDTWLDDIVQEVLSRLENKYPTHSIFLTSSEQFTLWRNNNINDHFWNQTEAEEIMCILKEIIFSNL
;
A
#
# COMPACT_ATOMS: atom_id res chain seq x y z
N SER A 1 8.96 -46.78 13.57
CA SER A 1 9.72 -45.54 13.31
C SER A 1 8.93 -44.46 12.54
N HIS A 2 7.63 -44.63 12.23
CA HIS A 2 6.84 -43.64 11.48
C HIS A 2 6.24 -42.52 12.36
N ASN A 3 5.92 -42.81 13.62
CA ASN A 3 5.28 -41.85 14.55
C ASN A 3 6.19 -40.69 14.99
N SER A 4 7.50 -40.93 15.13
CA SER A 4 8.46 -39.91 15.57
C SER A 4 8.57 -38.74 14.58
N ASN A 5 8.35 -38.99 13.29
CA ASN A 5 8.37 -37.97 12.25
C ASN A 5 7.14 -37.06 12.32
N LEU A 6 5.95 -37.62 12.60
CA LEU A 6 4.71 -36.86 12.76
C LEU A 6 4.75 -35.94 13.99
N THR A 7 5.28 -36.43 15.11
CA THR A 7 5.47 -35.62 16.32
C THR A 7 6.43 -34.46 16.09
N VAL A 8 7.56 -34.71 15.43
CA VAL A 8 8.53 -33.66 15.09
C VAL A 8 7.93 -32.63 14.15
N LYS A 9 7.22 -33.06 13.09
CA LYS A 9 6.50 -32.17 12.17
C LYS A 9 5.48 -31.30 12.92
N TYR A 10 4.67 -31.90 13.80
CA TYR A 10 3.70 -31.16 14.61
C TYR A 10 4.35 -30.06 15.46
N TYR A 11 5.46 -30.36 16.13
CA TYR A 11 6.18 -29.35 16.92
C TYR A 11 6.78 -28.25 16.03
N PHE A 12 7.32 -28.60 14.86
CA PHE A 12 7.79 -27.60 13.90
C PHE A 12 6.66 -26.69 13.42
N ASP A 13 5.50 -27.24 13.09
CA ASP A 13 4.33 -26.46 12.66
C ASP A 13 3.87 -25.53 13.80
N LEU A 14 3.81 -26.02 15.04
CA LEU A 14 3.47 -25.20 16.21
C LEU A 14 4.45 -24.04 16.42
N ILE A 15 5.75 -24.32 16.39
CA ILE A 15 6.81 -23.30 16.53
C ILE A 15 6.71 -22.28 15.38
N TYR A 16 6.52 -22.75 14.16
CA TYR A 16 6.34 -21.90 12.99
C TYR A 16 5.14 -20.96 13.16
N HIS A 17 3.98 -21.48 13.57
CA HIS A 17 2.79 -20.68 13.83
C HIS A 17 3.01 -19.63 14.92
N LEU A 18 3.68 -20.01 16.01
CA LEU A 18 4.00 -19.09 17.10
C LEU A 18 4.92 -17.95 16.61
N LEU A 19 6.01 -18.28 15.91
CA LEU A 19 6.93 -17.30 15.33
C LEU A 19 6.22 -16.36 14.34
N LYS A 20 5.32 -16.91 13.53
CA LYS A 20 4.51 -16.16 12.57
C LYS A 20 3.61 -15.14 13.27
N GLN A 21 2.95 -15.53 14.36
CA GLN A 21 2.12 -14.65 15.17
C GLN A 21 2.94 -13.55 15.85
N TYR A 22 4.07 -13.89 16.47
CA TYR A 22 4.96 -12.90 17.10
C TYR A 22 5.48 -11.89 16.08
N ARG A 23 5.92 -12.35 14.90
CA ARG A 23 6.40 -11.46 13.84
C ARG A 23 5.32 -10.50 13.36
N PHE A 24 4.08 -10.97 13.24
CA PHE A 24 2.94 -10.13 12.88
C PHE A 24 2.64 -9.09 13.96
N ALA A 25 2.50 -9.53 15.22
CA ALA A 25 2.26 -8.64 16.35
C ALA A 25 3.35 -7.56 16.46
N TYR A 26 4.62 -7.94 16.32
CA TYR A 26 5.74 -6.99 16.30
C TYR A 26 5.60 -5.93 15.18
N LYS A 27 5.29 -6.34 13.95
CA LYS A 27 5.10 -5.41 12.82
C LYS A 27 3.92 -4.47 13.06
N GLN A 28 2.80 -4.98 13.56
CA GLN A 28 1.62 -4.18 13.87
C GLN A 28 1.89 -3.15 14.96
N ILE A 29 2.53 -3.57 16.06
CA ILE A 29 2.93 -2.67 17.14
C ILE A 29 3.86 -1.59 16.58
N LYS A 30 4.89 -1.97 15.81
CA LYS A 30 5.82 -1.02 15.20
C LYS A 30 5.08 0.00 14.31
N PHE A 31 4.10 -0.43 13.53
CA PHE A 31 3.29 0.44 12.68
C PHE A 31 2.42 1.40 13.50
N ILE A 32 1.70 0.89 14.51
CA ILE A 32 0.81 1.70 15.36
C ILE A 32 1.59 2.78 16.13
N HIS A 33 2.86 2.55 16.46
CA HIS A 33 3.72 3.52 17.14
C HIS A 33 4.43 4.51 16.18
N MET A 34 4.25 4.40 14.86
CA MET A 34 4.78 5.41 13.93
C MET A 34 4.07 6.76 14.10
N PRO A 35 4.70 7.88 13.68
CA PRO A 35 4.00 9.15 13.49
C PRO A 35 2.79 8.98 12.56
N LYS A 36 1.74 9.78 12.75
CA LYS A 36 0.48 9.66 11.98
C LYS A 36 0.73 9.79 10.48
N GLU A 37 1.63 10.68 10.11
CA GLU A 37 2.07 10.96 8.75
C GLU A 37 2.76 9.73 8.15
N LYS A 38 3.41 8.87 8.94
CA LYS A 38 4.09 7.67 8.43
C LYS A 38 3.20 6.42 8.39
N LYS A 39 1.97 6.51 8.91
CA LYS A 39 0.99 5.41 8.90
C LYS A 39 0.26 5.32 7.57
N LEU A 40 0.98 4.89 6.55
CA LEU A 40 0.45 4.68 5.22
C LEU A 40 -0.41 3.40 5.14
N LEU A 41 -1.56 3.47 4.48
CA LEU A 41 -2.54 2.39 4.42
C LEU A 41 -1.97 1.15 3.71
N GLU A 42 -1.23 1.36 2.62
CA GLU A 42 -0.60 0.30 1.85
C GLU A 42 0.44 -0.48 2.67
N LYS A 43 1.15 0.16 3.62
CA LYS A 43 2.05 -0.54 4.54
C LYS A 43 1.28 -1.41 5.52
N GLN A 44 0.15 -0.92 6.03
CA GLN A 44 -0.72 -1.70 6.91
C GLN A 44 -1.31 -2.91 6.19
N ILE A 45 -1.82 -2.73 4.98
CA ILE A 45 -2.33 -3.81 4.13
C ILE A 45 -1.22 -4.81 3.84
N THR A 46 0.01 -4.36 3.55
CA THR A 46 1.16 -5.24 3.33
C THR A 46 1.46 -6.11 4.55
N ILE A 47 1.42 -5.55 5.77
CA ILE A 47 1.67 -6.32 7.00
C ILE A 47 0.62 -7.43 7.18
N ILE A 48 -0.64 -7.12 6.90
CA ILE A 48 -1.76 -8.07 6.95
C ILE A 48 -1.59 -9.14 5.85
N ALA A 49 -1.31 -8.73 4.62
CA ALA A 49 -1.10 -9.63 3.49
C ALA A 49 0.08 -10.58 3.73
N GLN A 50 1.20 -10.08 4.27
CA GLN A 50 2.37 -10.89 4.64
C GLN A 50 2.08 -11.94 5.71
N TYR A 51 1.11 -11.69 6.58
CA TYR A 51 0.67 -12.69 7.54
C TYR A 51 -0.11 -13.81 6.86
N LEU A 52 -0.91 -13.53 5.84
CA LEU A 52 -1.60 -14.58 5.09
C LEU A 52 -0.64 -15.30 4.14
N GLN A 53 0.14 -14.52 3.39
CA GLN A 53 1.06 -14.97 2.36
C GLN A 53 2.44 -14.29 2.51
N PRO A 54 3.46 -15.00 3.03
CA PRO A 54 4.77 -14.40 3.33
C PRO A 54 5.52 -13.80 2.14
N SER A 55 5.17 -14.17 0.90
CA SER A 55 5.85 -13.71 -0.32
C SER A 55 5.47 -12.29 -0.76
N VAL A 56 4.45 -11.68 -0.15
CA VAL A 56 4.02 -10.32 -0.51
C VAL A 56 5.08 -9.31 -0.05
N SER A 57 5.73 -8.63 -0.98
CA SER A 57 6.69 -7.56 -0.68
C SER A 57 6.03 -6.19 -0.77
N TYR A 58 6.37 -5.29 0.15
CA TYR A 58 5.95 -3.90 0.05
C TYR A 58 6.44 -3.25 -1.24
N SER A 59 7.64 -3.61 -1.71
CA SER A 59 8.21 -3.06 -2.94
C SER A 59 7.35 -3.34 -4.18
N ILE A 60 6.67 -4.49 -4.22
CA ILE A 60 5.78 -4.84 -5.34
C ILE A 60 4.56 -3.92 -5.33
N ILE A 61 3.99 -3.69 -4.14
CA ILE A 61 2.84 -2.79 -3.95
C ILE A 61 3.24 -1.34 -4.27
N ASP A 62 4.43 -0.92 -3.84
CA ASP A 62 5.00 0.40 -4.09
C ASP A 62 5.15 0.67 -5.59
N THR A 63 5.76 -0.26 -6.34
CA THR A 63 5.88 -0.15 -7.81
C THR A 63 4.51 -0.12 -8.50
N TRP A 64 3.59 -0.98 -8.08
CA TRP A 64 2.24 -1.00 -8.67
C TRP A 64 1.47 0.31 -8.43
N LEU A 65 1.63 0.93 -7.27
CA LEU A 65 1.06 2.24 -6.98
C LEU A 65 1.72 3.34 -7.83
N ASP A 66 3.04 3.31 -8.01
CA ASP A 66 3.74 4.24 -8.90
C ASP A 66 3.22 4.13 -10.35
N ASP A 67 3.01 2.91 -10.85
CA ASP A 67 2.45 2.68 -12.19
C ASP A 67 1.05 3.28 -12.33
N ILE A 68 0.19 3.12 -11.32
CA ILE A 68 -1.14 3.75 -11.29
C ILE A 68 -1.03 5.27 -11.30
N VAL A 69 -0.12 5.85 -10.51
CA VAL A 69 0.08 7.30 -10.46
C VAL A 69 0.49 7.82 -11.84
N GLN A 70 1.41 7.16 -12.53
CA GLN A 70 1.82 7.55 -13.89
C GLN A 70 0.65 7.49 -14.88
N GLU A 71 -0.14 6.42 -14.85
CA GLU A 71 -1.31 6.27 -15.72
C GLU A 71 -2.38 7.33 -15.43
N VAL A 72 -2.65 7.64 -14.15
CA VAL A 72 -3.57 8.71 -13.74
C VAL A 72 -3.09 10.04 -14.28
N LEU A 73 -1.83 10.40 -14.07
CA LEU A 73 -1.27 11.67 -14.53
C LEU A 73 -1.33 11.79 -16.06
N SER A 74 -1.00 10.73 -16.79
CA SER A 74 -1.08 10.72 -18.25
C SER A 74 -2.51 10.92 -18.77
N ARG A 75 -3.50 10.21 -18.21
CA ARG A 75 -4.91 10.40 -18.61
C ARG A 75 -5.46 11.76 -18.19
N LEU A 76 -5.03 12.27 -17.05
CA LEU A 76 -5.44 13.56 -16.53
C LEU A 76 -4.90 14.70 -17.39
N GLU A 77 -3.67 14.60 -17.87
CA GLU A 77 -3.07 15.59 -18.77
C GLU A 77 -3.84 15.66 -20.09
N ASN A 78 -4.27 14.50 -20.61
CA ASN A 78 -5.05 14.43 -21.84
C ASN A 78 -6.48 15.01 -21.70
N LYS A 79 -7.14 14.80 -20.56
CA LYS A 79 -8.53 15.23 -20.35
C LYS A 79 -8.67 16.61 -19.73
N TYR A 80 -7.76 16.96 -18.82
CA TYR A 80 -7.79 18.15 -17.98
C TYR A 80 -6.40 18.79 -17.89
N PRO A 81 -5.83 19.27 -19.02
CA PRO A 81 -4.44 19.75 -19.08
C PRO A 81 -4.16 20.96 -18.17
N THR A 82 -5.20 21.70 -17.75
CA THR A 82 -5.08 22.87 -16.87
C THR A 82 -5.21 22.52 -15.38
N HIS A 83 -5.28 21.24 -15.02
CA HIS A 83 -5.42 20.80 -13.63
C HIS A 83 -4.21 21.24 -12.78
N SER A 84 -4.45 21.78 -11.57
CA SER A 84 -3.37 22.37 -10.76
C SER A 84 -2.31 21.38 -10.28
N ILE A 85 -2.61 20.08 -10.28
CA ILE A 85 -1.64 19.01 -10.02
C ILE A 85 -0.38 19.11 -10.92
N PHE A 86 -0.50 19.62 -12.15
CA PHE A 86 0.65 19.80 -13.05
C PHE A 86 1.54 21.00 -12.67
N LEU A 87 1.05 21.86 -11.77
CA LEU A 87 1.85 22.92 -11.14
C LEU A 87 2.54 22.44 -9.86
N THR A 88 2.26 21.21 -9.42
CA THR A 88 2.82 20.65 -8.19
C THR A 88 4.27 20.23 -8.41
N SER A 89 5.15 20.60 -7.48
CA SER A 89 6.57 20.24 -7.56
C SER A 89 6.80 18.74 -7.30
N SER A 90 7.90 18.21 -7.85
CA SER A 90 8.35 16.84 -7.57
C SER A 90 8.63 16.59 -6.08
N GLU A 91 9.09 17.62 -5.35
CA GLU A 91 9.30 17.57 -3.91
C GLU A 91 7.98 17.34 -3.16
N GLN A 92 6.91 18.03 -3.58
CA GLN A 92 5.58 17.87 -2.99
C GLN A 92 5.02 16.48 -3.29
N PHE A 93 5.17 15.95 -4.51
CA PHE A 93 4.82 14.56 -4.81
C PHE A 93 5.60 13.56 -3.95
N THR A 94 6.89 13.80 -3.75
CA THR A 94 7.72 12.94 -2.89
C THR A 94 7.25 12.98 -1.44
N LEU A 95 6.84 14.15 -0.96
CA LEU A 95 6.27 14.31 0.37
C LEU A 95 4.95 13.53 0.48
N TRP A 96 4.05 13.67 -0.49
CA TRP A 96 2.77 12.99 -0.54
C TRP A 96 2.92 11.46 -0.64
N ARG A 97 3.85 10.97 -1.45
CA ARG A 97 4.14 9.54 -1.60
C ARG A 97 4.57 8.90 -0.27
N ASN A 98 5.31 9.64 0.55
CA ASN A 98 5.94 9.10 1.75
C ASN A 98 5.22 9.46 3.05
N ASN A 99 4.10 10.18 2.97
CA ASN A 99 3.35 10.64 4.13
C ASN A 99 1.84 10.61 3.89
N ASN A 100 1.08 10.24 4.91
CA ASN A 100 -0.35 10.41 4.95
C ASN A 100 -0.65 11.90 5.09
N ILE A 101 -1.54 12.41 4.25
CA ILE A 101 -1.88 13.83 4.19
C ILE A 101 -3.33 14.00 4.58
N ASN A 102 -3.59 15.00 5.43
CA ASN A 102 -4.94 15.30 5.91
C ASN A 102 -5.52 16.56 5.25
N ASP A 103 -4.77 17.18 4.35
CA ASP A 103 -5.13 18.44 3.71
C ASP A 103 -5.82 18.18 2.36
N HIS A 104 -6.80 19.03 2.05
CA HIS A 104 -7.45 19.07 0.75
C HIS A 104 -6.69 20.07 -0.14
N PHE A 105 -5.80 19.57 -1.01
CA PHE A 105 -5.01 20.42 -1.92
C PHE A 105 -5.78 20.90 -3.14
N TRP A 106 -6.86 20.20 -3.49
CA TRP A 106 -7.65 20.43 -4.69
C TRP A 106 -9.07 20.80 -4.31
N ASN A 107 -9.69 21.63 -5.13
CA ASN A 107 -11.10 21.92 -4.98
C ASN A 107 -11.96 20.70 -5.38
N GLN A 108 -13.27 20.78 -5.13
CA GLN A 108 -14.19 19.66 -5.40
C GLN A 108 -14.13 19.19 -6.85
N THR A 109 -14.09 20.12 -7.82
CA THR A 109 -14.03 19.79 -9.24
C THR A 109 -12.76 19.03 -9.59
N GLU A 110 -11.60 19.54 -9.17
CA GLU A 110 -10.31 18.89 -9.41
C GLU A 110 -10.23 17.50 -8.74
N ALA A 111 -10.75 17.37 -7.52
CA ALA A 111 -10.84 16.07 -6.84
C ALA A 111 -11.74 15.09 -7.61
N GLU A 112 -12.85 15.56 -8.19
CA GLU A 112 -13.75 14.76 -9.02
C GLU A 112 -13.09 14.32 -10.34
N GLU A 113 -12.29 15.19 -10.96
CA GLU A 113 -11.55 14.87 -12.19
C GLU A 113 -10.55 13.73 -11.96
N ILE A 114 -9.75 13.80 -10.88
CA ILE A 114 -8.85 12.72 -10.46
C ILE A 114 -9.65 11.44 -10.17
N MET A 115 -10.75 11.54 -9.44
CA MET A 115 -11.59 10.39 -9.08
C MET A 115 -12.22 9.71 -10.30
N CYS A 116 -12.68 10.47 -11.28
CA CYS A 116 -13.20 9.93 -12.53
C CYS A 116 -12.15 9.10 -13.27
N ILE A 117 -10.92 9.61 -13.37
CA ILE A 117 -9.82 8.88 -14.03
C ILE A 117 -9.41 7.64 -13.25
N LEU A 118 -9.32 7.72 -11.92
CA LEU A 118 -9.05 6.55 -11.08
C LEU A 118 -10.11 5.46 -11.28
N LYS A 119 -11.39 5.82 -11.31
CA LYS A 119 -12.48 4.87 -11.60
C LYS A 119 -12.30 4.23 -12.97
N GLU A 120 -12.00 5.02 -14.00
CA GLU A 120 -11.75 4.47 -15.33
C GLU A 120 -10.58 3.48 -15.32
N ILE A 121 -9.45 3.79 -14.67
CA ILE A 121 -8.30 2.89 -14.61
C ILE A 121 -8.63 1.60 -13.86
N ILE A 122 -9.28 1.70 -12.70
CA ILE A 122 -9.61 0.54 -11.86
C ILE A 122 -10.64 -0.36 -12.55
N PHE A 123 -11.69 0.22 -13.14
CA PHE A 123 -12.77 -0.54 -13.77
C PHE A 123 -12.49 -0.94 -15.23
N SER A 124 -11.50 -0.36 -15.91
CA SER A 124 -11.07 -0.84 -17.23
C SER A 124 -10.21 -2.10 -17.14
N ASN A 125 -9.58 -2.34 -15.97
CA ASN A 125 -8.72 -3.48 -15.70
C ASN A 125 -9.44 -4.63 -14.96
N LEU A 126 -10.76 -4.53 -14.76
CA LEU A 126 -11.64 -5.55 -14.17
C LEU A 126 -12.52 -6.18 -15.26
#